data_AF-A0A2N3WJ90-F1
#
_entry.id   AF-A0A2N3WJ90-F1
#
_cell.length_a   1.000
_cell.length_b   1.000
_cell.length_c   1.000
_cell.angle_alpha   90.00
_cell.angle_beta   90.00
_cell.angle_gamma   90.00
#
_symmetry.space_group_name_H-M   'P 1'
#
loop_
_entity.id
_entity.type
_entity.pdbx_description
1 polymer ?
#
loop_
_entity_poly.entity_id
_entity_poly.type
_entity_poly.pdbx_seq_one_letter_code
_entity_poly.pdbx_strand_id
1 'polypeptide(L)'
;MQDIPFYSGGYKFMVTEAPVMKMREGRDGEMVPAVDRRTGEASFVVMLFAKPREAGRNGRIGKGEEIKVTLATDPGEGFDEGTYVELIDPVLNTYQTTNDEGRITGSGLWFKAEGLKPAGAGAVRDAA
;
A
#
# COMPACT_ATOMS: atom_id res chain seq x y z
N MET A 1 -4.10 14.80 -6.63
CA MET A 1 -2.74 14.59 -7.14
C MET A 1 -2.57 13.09 -7.29
N GLN A 2 -2.14 12.60 -8.44
CA GLN A 2 -2.07 11.16 -8.72
C GLN A 2 -0.66 10.74 -9.13
N ASP A 3 -0.36 9.47 -8.93
CA ASP A 3 0.83 8.70 -9.27
C ASP A 3 2.14 9.40 -8.88
N ILE A 4 2.20 9.97 -7.68
CA ILE A 4 3.41 10.62 -7.15
C ILE A 4 4.40 9.52 -6.78
N PRO A 5 5.63 9.49 -7.33
CA PRO A 5 6.60 8.46 -6.97
C PRO A 5 6.88 8.44 -5.46
N PHE A 6 6.79 7.26 -4.85
CA PHE A 6 7.08 7.04 -3.43
C PHE A 6 8.44 6.36 -3.28
N TYR A 7 9.37 6.98 -2.56
CA TYR A 7 10.66 6.35 -2.25
C TYR A 7 10.51 5.37 -1.09
N SER A 8 10.37 4.08 -1.41
CA SER A 8 10.14 3.01 -0.43
C SER A 8 11.42 2.50 0.25
N GLY A 9 12.61 2.77 -0.31
CA GLY A 9 13.89 2.23 0.17
C GLY A 9 14.28 2.64 1.60
N GLY A 10 13.73 3.73 2.12
CA GLY A 10 13.92 4.18 3.51
C GLY A 10 13.16 3.35 4.56
N TYR A 11 12.34 2.38 4.13
CA TYR A 11 11.46 1.60 5.00
C TYR A 11 11.67 0.08 4.78
N LYS A 12 11.43 -0.71 5.82
CA LYS A 12 11.13 -2.14 5.69
C LYS A 12 9.63 -2.33 5.81
N PHE A 13 9.09 -3.21 4.98
CA PHE A 13 7.66 -3.56 5.01
C PHE A 13 7.50 -5.01 5.41
N MET A 14 6.62 -5.24 6.37
CA MET A 14 6.18 -6.57 6.79
C MET A 14 4.69 -6.68 6.52
N VAL A 15 4.23 -7.78 5.92
CA VAL A 15 2.81 -8.05 5.74
C VAL A 15 2.14 -8.23 7.11
N THR A 16 1.09 -7.47 7.38
CA THR A 16 0.22 -7.65 8.57
C THR A 16 -1.12 -8.28 8.22
N GLU A 17 -1.60 -8.11 7.00
CA GLU A 17 -2.71 -8.88 6.43
C GLU A 17 -2.38 -9.24 4.99
N ALA A 18 -2.53 -10.52 4.65
CA ALA A 18 -2.18 -11.07 3.34
C ALA A 18 -2.93 -10.36 2.21
N PRO A 19 -2.35 -10.28 0.99
CA PRO A 19 -3.03 -9.71 -0.16
C PRO A 19 -4.35 -10.41 -0.46
N VAL A 20 -5.41 -9.62 -0.64
CA VAL A 20 -6.74 -10.11 -1.04
C VAL A 20 -7.30 -9.28 -2.18
N MET A 21 -8.17 -9.88 -2.99
CA MET A 21 -8.88 -9.15 -4.05
C MET A 21 -9.67 -8.00 -3.42
N LYS A 22 -9.44 -6.78 -3.93
CA LYS A 22 -10.11 -5.60 -3.43
C LYS A 22 -11.54 -5.61 -3.94
N MET A 23 -12.50 -5.59 -3.02
CA MET A 23 -13.92 -5.51 -3.34
C MET A 23 -14.42 -4.08 -3.22
N ARG A 24 -15.44 -3.73 -3.98
CA ARG A 24 -16.19 -2.48 -3.87
C ARG A 24 -17.68 -2.74 -4.00
N GLU A 25 -18.47 -1.81 -3.49
CA GLU A 25 -19.91 -1.84 -3.72
C GLU A 25 -20.21 -1.52 -5.21
N GLY A 26 -21.07 -2.36 -5.79
CA GLY A 26 -21.65 -2.23 -7.11
C GLY A 26 -22.78 -1.22 -7.13
N ARG A 27 -23.48 -1.10 -8.28
CA ARG A 27 -24.62 -0.17 -8.40
C ARG A 27 -25.84 -0.64 -7.61
N ASP A 28 -25.98 -1.96 -7.47
CA ASP A 28 -27.14 -2.61 -6.86
C ASP A 28 -26.84 -3.06 -5.42
N GLY A 29 -25.78 -2.53 -4.80
CA GLY A 29 -25.36 -2.86 -3.44
C GLY A 29 -24.58 -4.17 -3.29
N GLU A 30 -24.35 -4.90 -4.38
CA GLU A 30 -23.54 -6.13 -4.36
C GLU A 30 -22.04 -5.83 -4.23
N MET A 31 -21.27 -6.77 -3.66
CA MET A 31 -19.81 -6.64 -3.62
C MET A 31 -19.21 -7.21 -4.90
N VAL A 32 -18.55 -6.35 -5.68
CA VAL A 32 -17.87 -6.72 -6.92
C VAL A 32 -16.37 -6.44 -6.84
N PRO A 33 -15.53 -7.16 -7.61
CA PRO A 33 -14.12 -6.83 -7.71
C PRO A 33 -13.92 -5.36 -8.13
N ALA A 34 -13.04 -4.66 -7.41
CA ALA A 34 -12.56 -3.36 -7.82
C ALA A 34 -11.58 -3.56 -8.97
N VAL A 35 -11.81 -2.87 -10.09
CA VAL A 35 -10.97 -2.95 -11.28
C VAL A 35 -10.33 -1.60 -11.59
N ASP A 36 -9.11 -1.62 -12.12
CA ASP A 36 -8.49 -0.44 -12.69
C ASP A 36 -9.29 0.00 -13.91
N ARG A 37 -9.68 1.27 -13.98
CA ARG A 37 -10.56 1.78 -15.05
C ARG A 37 -9.88 1.79 -16.42
N ARG A 38 -8.54 1.81 -16.46
CA ARG A 38 -7.77 1.89 -17.69
C ARG A 38 -7.41 0.50 -18.21
N THR A 39 -6.99 -0.41 -17.33
CA THR A 39 -6.57 -1.77 -17.75
C THR A 39 -7.70 -2.78 -17.67
N GLY A 40 -8.71 -2.55 -16.84
CA GLY A 40 -9.79 -3.49 -16.57
C GLY A 40 -9.40 -4.62 -15.60
N GLU A 41 -8.17 -4.63 -15.09
CA GLU A 41 -7.66 -5.69 -14.22
C GLU A 41 -8.16 -5.51 -12.78
N ALA A 42 -8.37 -6.63 -12.10
CA ALA A 42 -8.75 -6.64 -10.68
C ALA A 42 -7.59 -6.11 -9.82
N SER A 43 -7.91 -5.19 -8.93
CA SER A 43 -6.98 -4.69 -7.93
C SER A 43 -6.99 -5.56 -6.69
N PHE A 44 -5.85 -5.60 -6.01
CA PHE A 44 -5.69 -6.29 -4.73
C PHE A 44 -5.37 -5.28 -3.63
N VAL A 45 -5.51 -5.68 -2.37
CA VAL A 45 -5.15 -4.86 -1.22
C VAL A 45 -4.35 -5.70 -0.23
N VAL A 46 -3.30 -5.10 0.32
CA VAL A 46 -2.44 -5.69 1.34
C VAL A 46 -2.24 -4.69 2.49
N MET A 47 -2.17 -5.18 3.72
CA MET A 47 -1.79 -4.38 4.88
C MET A 47 -0.31 -4.61 5.21
N LEU A 48 0.44 -3.52 5.35
CA LEU A 48 1.87 -3.57 5.62
C LEU A 48 2.22 -2.74 6.85
N PHE A 49 3.09 -3.26 7.70
CA PHE A 49 3.78 -2.48 8.71
C PHE A 49 5.05 -1.88 8.12
N ALA A 50 5.05 -0.55 7.92
CA ALA A 50 6.16 0.23 7.38
C ALA A 50 7.02 0.76 8.53
N LYS A 51 8.24 0.24 8.67
CA LYS A 51 9.19 0.67 9.71
C LYS A 51 10.38 1.38 9.07
N PRO A 52 10.74 2.61 9.49
CA PRO A 52 11.93 3.28 8.99
C PRO A 52 13.20 2.43 9.22
N ARG A 53 14.09 2.38 8.23
CA ARG A 53 15.39 1.68 8.34
C ARG A 53 16.42 2.52 9.07
N GLU A 54 16.41 3.81 8.82
CA GLU A 54 17.41 4.74 9.34
C GLU A 54 16.93 5.47 10.60
N ALA A 55 17.88 5.80 11.46
CA ALA A 55 17.63 6.68 12.59
C ALA A 55 17.32 8.10 12.10
N GLY A 56 16.34 8.73 12.73
CA GLY A 56 16.08 10.15 12.52
C GLY A 56 17.17 11.03 13.12
N ARG A 57 17.01 12.35 13.01
CA ARG A 57 17.97 13.35 13.51
C ARG A 57 18.32 13.24 15.00
N ASN A 58 17.46 12.60 15.79
CA ASN A 58 17.67 12.36 17.22
C ASN A 58 18.41 11.04 17.53
N GLY A 59 18.94 10.36 16.50
CA GLY A 59 19.64 9.08 16.64
C GLY A 59 18.72 7.89 16.96
N ARG A 60 17.39 8.06 16.92
CA ARG A 60 16.43 6.99 17.18
C ARG A 60 15.70 6.59 15.91
N ILE A 61 15.52 5.28 15.73
CA ILE A 61 14.66 4.76 14.66
C ILE A 61 13.22 5.15 14.98
N GLY A 62 12.55 5.78 14.02
CA GLY A 62 11.14 6.18 14.14
C GLY A 62 10.23 4.99 14.42
N LYS A 63 9.04 5.24 15.00
CA LYS A 63 8.01 4.19 15.09
C LYS A 63 7.57 3.78 13.68
N GLY A 64 7.15 2.53 13.54
CA GLY A 64 6.52 2.08 12.30
C GLY A 64 5.04 2.43 12.29
N GLU A 65 4.43 2.36 11.12
CA GLU A 65 3.02 2.65 10.88
C GLU A 65 2.42 1.57 9.98
N GLU A 66 1.16 1.22 10.23
CA GLU A 66 0.43 0.34 9.32
C GLU A 66 -0.14 1.15 8.15
N ILE A 67 0.12 0.67 6.95
CA ILE A 67 -0.39 1.26 5.72
C ILE A 67 -1.17 0.23 4.92
N LYS A 68 -2.22 0.71 4.25
CA LYS A 68 -2.97 -0.05 3.26
C LYS A 68 -2.44 0.28 1.87
N VAL A 69 -2.00 -0.73 1.14
CA VAL A 69 -1.50 -0.58 -0.24
C VAL A 69 -2.45 -1.27 -1.21
N THR A 70 -2.88 -0.56 -2.23
CA THR A 70 -3.59 -1.17 -3.37
C THR A 70 -2.57 -1.67 -4.39
N LEU A 71 -2.67 -2.92 -4.81
CA LEU A 71 -1.82 -3.51 -5.84
C LEU A 71 -2.57 -3.52 -7.17
N ALA A 72 -1.86 -3.20 -8.25
CA ALA A 72 -2.44 -3.16 -9.59
C ALA A 72 -2.74 -4.56 -10.14
N THR A 73 -1.91 -5.54 -9.77
CA THR A 73 -2.05 -6.94 -10.19
C THR A 73 -2.10 -7.88 -8.99
N ASP A 74 -2.47 -9.13 -9.24
CA ASP A 74 -2.32 -10.22 -8.27
C ASP A 74 -0.83 -10.41 -7.94
N PRO A 75 -0.40 -10.29 -6.67
CA PRO A 75 0.99 -10.53 -6.29
C PRO A 75 1.36 -12.03 -6.34
N GLY A 76 0.39 -12.94 -6.39
CA GLY A 76 0.62 -14.39 -6.28
C GLY A 76 0.75 -14.87 -4.83
N GLU A 77 1.25 -16.09 -4.67
CA GLU A 77 1.42 -16.75 -3.37
C GLU A 77 2.71 -16.32 -2.64
N GLY A 78 2.82 -16.66 -1.35
CA GLY A 78 4.04 -16.47 -0.56
C GLY A 78 4.15 -15.10 0.14
N PHE A 79 3.03 -14.40 0.30
CA PHE A 79 2.93 -13.10 0.99
C PHE A 79 2.04 -13.20 2.23
N ASP A 80 2.23 -14.25 3.02
CA ASP A 80 1.53 -14.45 4.28
C ASP A 80 1.94 -13.41 5.33
N GLU A 81 1.14 -13.27 6.39
CA GLU A 81 1.46 -12.41 7.53
C GLU A 81 2.87 -12.70 8.09
N GLY A 82 3.61 -11.63 8.39
CA GLY A 82 5.01 -11.69 8.83
C GLY A 82 6.03 -11.71 7.69
N THR A 83 5.60 -11.90 6.44
CA THR A 83 6.51 -11.87 5.27
C THR A 83 7.06 -10.47 5.06
N TYR A 84 8.37 -10.36 4.85
CA TYR A 84 9.01 -9.10 4.48
C TYR A 84 8.99 -8.91 2.96
N VAL A 85 8.60 -7.71 2.52
CA VAL A 85 8.38 -7.41 1.11
C VAL A 85 9.00 -6.07 0.70
N GLU A 86 9.21 -5.94 -0.60
CA GLU A 86 9.45 -4.66 -1.26
C GLU A 86 8.27 -4.37 -2.21
N LEU A 87 7.89 -3.09 -2.29
CA LEU A 87 6.87 -2.62 -3.24
C LEU A 87 7.52 -2.41 -4.62
N ILE A 88 6.86 -2.87 -5.68
CA ILE A 88 7.26 -2.62 -7.07
C ILE A 88 6.55 -1.34 -7.55
N ASP A 89 7.31 -0.39 -8.07
CA ASP A 89 6.85 0.91 -8.58
C ASP A 89 5.78 1.59 -7.70
N PRO A 90 6.08 1.85 -6.42
CA PRO A 90 5.10 2.41 -5.52
C PRO A 90 4.86 3.90 -5.79
N VAL A 91 3.59 4.28 -5.68
CA VAL A 91 3.13 5.66 -5.82
C VAL A 91 2.20 6.05 -4.67
N LEU A 92 2.21 7.34 -4.37
CA LEU A 92 1.31 8.00 -3.46
C LEU A 92 0.29 8.80 -4.25
N ASN A 93 -0.96 8.69 -3.83
CA ASN A 93 -2.06 9.43 -4.40
C ASN A 93 -2.78 10.24 -3.31
N THR A 94 -3.34 11.38 -3.69
CA THR A 94 -4.19 12.17 -2.81
C THR A 94 -5.63 12.18 -3.31
N TYR A 95 -6.57 12.12 -2.37
CA TYR A 95 -7.98 12.33 -2.68
C TYR A 95 -8.53 13.50 -1.87
N GLN A 96 -9.56 14.11 -2.42
CA GLN A 96 -10.38 15.11 -1.76
C GLN A 96 -11.82 14.84 -2.16
N THR A 97 -12.71 14.88 -1.18
CA THR A 97 -14.16 14.87 -1.39
C THR A 97 -14.73 16.23 -1.02
N THR A 98 -15.78 16.64 -1.72
CA THR A 98 -16.51 17.89 -1.44
C THR A 98 -17.99 17.60 -1.26
N ASN A 99 -18.69 18.44 -0.51
CA ASN A 99 -20.15 18.47 -0.52
C ASN A 99 -20.68 19.21 -1.77
N ASP A 100 -22.00 19.28 -1.90
CA ASP A 100 -22.68 19.96 -3.02
C ASP A 100 -22.40 21.47 -3.10
N GLU A 101 -22.00 22.09 -1.98
CA GLU A 101 -21.60 23.50 -1.89
C GLU A 101 -20.12 23.72 -2.29
N GLY A 102 -19.40 22.65 -2.69
CA GLY A 102 -17.98 22.71 -3.05
C GLY A 102 -17.02 22.80 -1.86
N ARG A 103 -17.50 22.66 -0.62
CA ARG A 103 -16.65 22.63 0.58
C ARG A 103 -15.98 21.26 0.73
N ILE A 104 -14.71 21.26 1.09
CA ILE A 104 -13.95 20.03 1.37
C ILE A 104 -14.54 19.33 2.58
N THR A 105 -14.97 18.08 2.40
CA THR A 105 -15.53 17.22 3.45
C THR A 105 -14.60 16.07 3.83
N GLY A 106 -13.62 15.77 2.99
CA GLY A 106 -12.65 14.72 3.22
C GLY A 106 -11.41 14.98 2.40
N SER A 107 -10.27 14.61 2.96
CA SER A 107 -9.01 14.56 2.23
C SER A 107 -8.17 13.43 2.81
N GLY A 108 -7.31 12.85 2.00
CA GLY A 108 -6.43 11.80 2.47
C GLY A 108 -5.43 11.34 1.44
N LEU A 109 -4.62 10.39 1.89
CA LEU A 109 -3.58 9.74 1.12
C LEU A 109 -3.96 8.29 0.88
N TRP A 110 -3.58 7.74 -0.27
CA TRP A 110 -3.63 6.30 -0.50
C TRP A 110 -2.40 5.84 -1.28
N PHE A 111 -1.90 4.67 -0.90
CA PHE A 111 -0.71 4.07 -1.50
C PHE A 111 -1.11 3.06 -2.55
N LYS A 112 -0.41 3.08 -3.69
CA LYS A 112 -0.53 2.08 -4.75
C LYS A 112 0.85 1.53 -5.08
N ALA A 113 0.92 0.28 -5.51
CA ALA A 113 2.10 -0.32 -6.11
C ALA A 113 1.65 -1.20 -7.29
N GLU A 114 2.58 -1.53 -8.19
CA GLU A 114 2.31 -2.50 -9.24
C GLU A 114 2.08 -3.88 -8.63
N GLY A 115 3.01 -4.31 -7.77
CA GLY A 115 2.97 -5.60 -7.08
C GLY A 115 3.92 -5.67 -5.89
N LEU A 116 4.16 -6.89 -5.42
CA LEU A 116 5.07 -7.20 -4.32
C LEU A 116 6.19 -8.12 -4.80
N LYS A 117 7.35 -8.01 -4.16
CA LYS A 117 8.39 -9.05 -4.23
C LYS A 117 8.94 -9.34 -2.83
N PRO A 118 9.43 -10.56 -2.56
CA PRO A 118 10.09 -10.87 -1.30
C PRO A 118 11.26 -9.92 -1.05
N ALA A 119 11.39 -9.41 0.18
CA ALA A 119 12.55 -8.62 0.55
C ALA A 119 13.78 -9.55 0.62
N GLY A 120 14.86 -9.18 -0.06
CA GLY A 120 16.09 -9.99 -0.07
C GLY A 120 16.69 -10.16 1.33
N ALA A 121 17.60 -11.14 1.51
CA ALA A 121 18.21 -11.48 2.81
C ALA A 121 18.86 -10.30 3.57
N GLY A 122 19.21 -9.20 2.89
CA GLY A 122 19.68 -7.96 3.52
C GLY A 122 18.60 -7.20 4.31
N ALA A 123 17.31 -7.39 4.03
CA ALA A 123 16.21 -6.80 4.80
C ALA A 123 15.92 -7.54 6.11
N VAL A 124 16.30 -8.83 6.18
CA VAL A 124 16.04 -9.71 7.34
C VAL A 124 17.16 -9.62 8.38
N ARG A 125 18.40 -9.36 7.97
CA ARG A 125 19.57 -9.28 8.87
C ARG A 125 19.55 -8.09 9.83
N ASP A 126 18.88 -6.99 9.47
CA ASP A 126 18.72 -5.82 10.35
C ASP A 126 17.67 -6.03 11.45
N ALA A 127 17.07 -7.23 11.54
CA ALA A 127 16.01 -7.57 12.49
C ALA A 127 16.47 -8.46 13.66
N ALA A 128 17.77 -8.79 13.75
CA ALA A 128 18.36 -9.60 14.82
C ALA A 128 19.24 -8.76 15.76
#